data_AF-A0A7S3HZL7-F1
#
_entry.id   AF-A0A7S3HZL7-F1
#
_cell.length_a   1.000
_cell.length_b   1.000
_cell.length_c   1.000
_cell.angle_alpha   90.00
_cell.angle_beta   90.00
_cell.angle_gamma   90.00
#
_symmetry.space_group_name_H-M   'P 1'
#
loop_
_entity.id
_entity.type
_entity.pdbx_description
1 polymer ?
#
loop_
_entity_poly.entity_id
_entity_poly.type
_entity_poly.pdbx_seq_one_letter_code
_entity_poly.pdbx_strand_id
1 'polypeptide(L)'
;MFIMAFINSGLVIQLVYFKWIPKTEVPLVLNKYDSFSTEWYREIGSTIVITLMLMVMMPHLANVTQMCFDGCRRCRDRNCNRDSRRTRKLAQEDYENVNTKREFMLEFRYSNMLTVLAVAFLYSGGMPILYPVAALYFFITYWFDKCTLFNCYRRPIKFDNYMARKTLDWYKYILLLHIVGFLLMHGQTPILQNDLFGQ
;
A
#
# COMPACT_ATOMS: atom_id res chain seq x y z
N MET A 1 11.18 5.09 -1.86
CA MET A 1 9.75 5.38 -1.63
C MET A 1 9.12 4.45 -0.58
N PHE A 2 9.31 3.13 -0.70
CA PHE A 2 8.82 2.14 0.28
C PHE A 2 9.02 2.55 1.76
N ILE A 3 10.25 2.83 2.20
CA ILE A 3 10.55 3.13 3.62
C ILE A 3 9.69 4.29 4.14
N MET A 4 9.57 5.37 3.38
CA MET A 4 8.75 6.53 3.77
C MET A 4 7.27 6.17 3.86
N ALA A 5 6.75 5.42 2.88
CA ALA A 5 5.37 4.97 2.88
C ALA A 5 5.07 4.03 4.05
N PHE A 6 6.00 3.14 4.39
CA PHE A 6 5.92 2.26 5.55
C PHE A 6 5.97 3.03 6.87
N ILE A 7 6.87 4.01 7.01
CA ILE A 7 6.92 4.86 8.21
C ILE A 7 5.58 5.58 8.38
N ASN A 8 5.10 6.25 7.33
CA ASN A 8 3.86 7.04 7.39
C ASN A 8 2.62 6.19 7.69
N SER A 9 2.50 5.01 7.08
CA SER A 9 1.27 4.22 7.13
C SER A 9 1.30 3.13 8.21
N GLY A 10 2.50 2.74 8.63
CA GLY A 10 2.73 1.70 9.62
C GLY A 10 3.20 2.28 10.95
N LEU A 11 4.32 3.00 10.98
CA LEU A 11 4.99 3.34 12.24
C LEU A 11 4.50 4.63 12.90
N VAL A 12 4.14 5.66 12.14
CA VAL A 12 3.76 6.98 12.70
C VAL A 12 2.61 6.86 13.67
N ILE A 13 1.55 6.13 13.31
CA ILE A 13 0.38 5.96 14.18
C ILE A 13 0.78 5.28 15.50
N GLN A 14 1.61 4.24 15.45
CA GLN A 14 2.10 3.58 16.67
C GLN A 14 3.00 4.51 17.50
N LEU A 15 3.92 5.24 16.86
CA LEU A 15 4.87 6.10 17.55
C LEU A 15 4.20 7.30 18.23
N VAL A 16 3.14 7.85 17.62
CA VAL A 16 2.44 9.03 18.12
C VAL A 16 1.46 8.68 19.24
N TYR A 17 0.76 7.54 19.14
CA TYR A 17 -0.29 7.18 20.10
C TYR A 17 0.22 6.41 21.31
N PHE A 18 1.35 5.72 21.19
CA PHE A 18 1.89 4.86 22.24
C PHE A 18 2.88 5.60 23.13
N LYS A 19 2.81 5.36 24.44
CA LYS A 19 3.73 5.97 25.40
C LYS A 19 5.00 5.14 25.54
N TRP A 20 6.05 5.56 24.84
CA TRP A 20 7.34 4.84 24.83
C TRP A 20 8.26 5.19 26.00
N ILE A 21 8.22 6.44 26.47
CA ILE A 21 9.11 6.92 27.54
C ILE A 21 8.25 7.27 28.77
N PRO A 22 8.45 6.58 29.91
CA PRO A 22 7.72 6.89 31.12
C PRO A 22 8.13 8.26 31.67
N LYS A 23 7.13 9.07 32.04
CA LYS A 23 7.26 10.36 32.75
C LYS A 23 7.85 11.54 31.96
N THR A 24 7.85 11.49 30.62
CA THR A 24 8.19 12.65 29.78
C THR A 24 7.07 13.00 28.81
N GLU A 25 6.63 14.25 28.81
CA GLU A 25 5.72 14.77 27.79
C GLU A 25 6.55 15.26 26.61
N VAL A 26 6.58 14.46 25.55
CA VAL A 26 7.25 14.84 24.30
C VAL A 26 6.24 15.66 23.48
N PRO A 27 6.56 16.91 23.10
CA PRO A 27 5.69 17.68 22.23
C PRO A 27 5.50 16.93 20.90
N LEU A 28 4.26 16.91 20.38
CA LEU A 28 3.80 16.19 19.17
C LEU A 28 3.44 14.69 19.36
N VAL A 29 3.65 14.10 20.55
CA VAL A 29 3.20 12.74 20.86
C VAL A 29 1.94 12.79 21.72
N LEU A 30 0.87 12.08 21.32
CA LEU A 30 -0.42 12.07 22.02
C LEU A 30 -0.37 11.22 23.30
N ASN A 31 0.47 10.18 23.35
CA ASN A 31 0.67 9.30 24.52
C ASN A 31 -0.66 8.78 25.14
N LYS A 32 -1.61 8.35 24.29
CA LYS A 32 -2.95 7.91 24.74
C LYS A 32 -2.95 6.49 25.33
N TYR A 33 -2.08 5.61 24.85
CA TYR A 33 -2.07 4.20 25.21
C TYR A 33 -0.72 3.76 25.80
N ASP A 34 -0.78 3.07 26.93
CA ASP A 34 0.39 2.50 27.62
C ASP A 34 0.61 1.01 27.31
N SER A 35 -0.41 0.34 26.77
CA SER A 35 -0.39 -1.08 26.36
C SER A 35 -1.32 -1.32 25.18
N PHE A 36 -1.22 -2.51 24.56
CA PHE A 36 -2.13 -2.95 23.50
C PHE A 36 -3.49 -3.38 24.10
N SER A 37 -4.27 -2.41 24.59
CA SER A 37 -5.59 -2.63 25.18
C SER A 37 -6.68 -2.86 24.12
N THR A 38 -7.85 -3.29 24.56
CA THR A 38 -9.03 -3.47 23.69
C THR A 38 -9.41 -2.17 22.96
N GLU A 39 -9.28 -1.02 23.63
CA GLU A 39 -9.52 0.31 23.07
C GLU A 39 -8.52 0.65 21.97
N TRP A 40 -7.25 0.29 22.14
CA TRP A 40 -6.22 0.46 21.11
C TRP A 40 -6.59 -0.31 19.84
N TYR A 41 -6.99 -1.59 19.96
CA TYR A 41 -7.42 -2.38 18.81
C TYR A 41 -8.69 -1.82 18.15
N ARG A 42 -9.63 -1.29 18.95
CA ARG A 42 -10.87 -0.71 18.44
C ARG A 42 -10.62 0.57 17.63
N GLU A 43 -9.76 1.47 18.09
CA GLU A 43 -9.51 2.75 17.42
C GLU A 43 -8.35 2.66 16.40
N ILE A 44 -7.16 2.27 16.88
CA ILE A 44 -5.95 2.27 16.07
C ILE A 44 -5.90 1.04 15.17
N GLY A 45 -6.22 -0.13 15.72
CA GLY A 45 -6.24 -1.38 14.96
C GLY A 45 -7.21 -1.33 13.78
N SER A 46 -8.44 -0.86 14.00
CA SER A 46 -9.42 -0.67 12.93
C SER A 46 -8.94 0.33 11.88
N THR A 47 -8.32 1.44 12.29
CA THR A 47 -7.73 2.43 11.37
C THR A 47 -6.64 1.82 10.49
N ILE A 48 -5.76 0.98 11.05
CA ILE A 48 -4.71 0.27 10.30
C ILE A 48 -5.34 -0.68 9.28
N VAL A 49 -6.34 -1.48 9.68
CA VAL A 49 -7.04 -2.40 8.78
C VAL A 49 -7.72 -1.65 7.64
N ILE A 50 -8.45 -0.57 7.93
CA ILE A 50 -9.12 0.27 6.93
C ILE A 50 -8.09 0.90 5.99
N THR A 51 -6.98 1.41 6.54
CA THR A 51 -5.90 1.99 5.73
C THR A 51 -5.31 0.97 4.78
N LEU A 52 -5.07 -0.26 5.24
CA LEU A 52 -4.56 -1.33 4.38
C LEU A 52 -5.57 -1.72 3.29
N MET A 53 -6.86 -1.80 3.63
CA MET A 53 -7.93 -2.04 2.63
C MET A 53 -8.00 -0.94 1.58
N LEU A 54 -7.86 0.33 1.99
CA LEU A 54 -7.78 1.46 1.07
C LEU A 54 -6.54 1.38 0.19
N MET A 55 -5.38 0.99 0.74
CA MET A 55 -4.18 0.73 -0.07
C MET A 55 -4.38 -0.37 -1.10
N VAL A 56 -5.31 -1.31 -0.87
CA VAL A 56 -5.72 -2.27 -1.90
C VAL A 56 -6.53 -1.62 -3.00
N MET A 57 -7.55 -0.84 -2.66
CA MET A 57 -8.48 -0.32 -3.66
C MET A 57 -7.93 0.87 -4.47
N MET A 58 -7.23 1.79 -3.80
CA MET A 58 -6.79 3.06 -4.38
C MET A 58 -5.91 2.95 -5.64
N PRO A 59 -4.85 2.12 -5.71
CA PRO A 59 -4.01 2.05 -6.92
C PRO A 59 -4.78 1.52 -8.12
N HIS A 60 -5.72 0.59 -7.92
CA HIS A 60 -6.56 0.08 -9.01
C HIS A 60 -7.56 1.13 -9.48
N LEU A 61 -8.21 1.84 -8.55
CA LEU A 61 -9.12 2.92 -8.89
C LEU A 61 -8.41 4.06 -9.63
N ALA A 62 -7.20 4.44 -9.19
CA ALA A 62 -6.37 5.44 -9.86
C ALA A 62 -6.01 5.01 -11.31
N ASN A 63 -5.67 3.74 -11.52
CA ASN A 63 -5.39 3.24 -12.86
C ASN A 63 -6.65 3.24 -13.75
N VAL A 64 -7.79 2.76 -13.24
CA VAL A 64 -9.06 2.75 -13.99
C VAL A 64 -9.49 4.16 -14.36
N THR A 65 -9.47 5.09 -13.41
CA THR A 65 -9.82 6.49 -13.67
C THR A 65 -8.90 7.09 -14.73
N GLN A 66 -7.59 6.87 -14.67
CA GLN A 66 -6.65 7.33 -15.68
C GLN A 66 -6.96 6.74 -17.07
N MET A 67 -7.30 5.44 -17.15
CA MET A 67 -7.72 4.81 -18.40
C MET A 67 -9.01 5.43 -18.96
N CYS A 68 -9.98 5.74 -18.09
CA CYS A 68 -11.20 6.44 -18.48
C CYS A 68 -10.91 7.86 -18.98
N PHE A 69 -10.08 8.63 -18.27
CA PHE A 69 -9.68 9.97 -18.68
C PHE A 69 -8.97 9.97 -20.05
N ASP A 70 -8.03 9.05 -20.27
CA ASP A 70 -7.34 8.90 -21.55
C ASP A 70 -8.31 8.50 -22.68
N GLY A 71 -9.23 7.57 -22.40
CA GLY A 71 -10.30 7.18 -23.32
C GLY A 71 -11.19 8.37 -23.70
N CYS A 72 -11.64 9.15 -22.72
CA CYS A 72 -12.43 10.35 -22.93
C CYS A 72 -11.68 11.41 -23.75
N ARG A 73 -10.38 11.61 -23.49
CA ARG A 73 -9.55 12.53 -24.28
C ARG A 73 -9.43 12.10 -25.73
N ARG A 74 -9.22 10.80 -26.00
CA ARG A 74 -9.17 10.23 -27.35
C ARG A 74 -10.53 10.30 -28.05
N CYS A 75 -11.62 10.01 -27.34
CA CYS A 75 -12.99 10.15 -27.85
C CYS A 75 -13.21 11.61 -28.27
N ARG A 76 -12.93 12.56 -27.38
CA ARG A 76 -13.08 13.99 -27.67
C ARG A 76 -12.27 14.39 -28.89
N ASP A 77 -11.01 13.99 -28.99
CA ASP A 77 -10.14 14.28 -30.14
C ASP A 77 -10.71 13.75 -31.47
N ARG A 78 -11.30 12.55 -31.46
CA ARG A 78 -11.87 11.87 -32.64
C ARG A 78 -13.33 12.24 -32.93
N ASN A 79 -13.93 13.17 -32.18
CA ASN A 79 -15.37 13.41 -32.14
C ASN A 79 -16.19 12.13 -31.87
N CYS A 80 -15.63 11.27 -31.02
CA CYS A 80 -16.13 9.96 -30.64
C CYS A 80 -16.41 9.01 -31.82
N ASN A 81 -15.74 9.26 -32.95
CA ASN A 81 -15.70 8.35 -34.07
C ASN A 81 -14.72 7.20 -33.79
N ARG A 82 -15.00 6.03 -34.36
CA ARG A 82 -14.14 4.84 -34.26
C ARG A 82 -12.93 4.89 -35.19
N ASP A 83 -12.90 5.80 -36.16
CA ASP A 83 -11.76 5.99 -37.05
C ASP A 83 -10.53 6.48 -36.26
N SER A 84 -9.47 5.67 -36.26
CA SER A 84 -8.23 5.96 -35.56
C SER A 84 -7.36 7.02 -36.25
N ARG A 85 -7.62 7.31 -37.53
CA ARG A 85 -6.88 8.30 -38.32
C ARG A 85 -7.39 9.72 -38.16
N ARG A 86 -8.60 9.88 -37.63
CA ARG A 86 -9.19 11.19 -37.38
C ARG A 86 -8.57 11.81 -36.13
N THR A 87 -8.12 13.06 -36.23
CA THR A 87 -7.56 13.82 -35.11
C THR A 87 -7.91 15.30 -35.29
N ARG A 88 -8.09 16.04 -34.19
CA ARG A 88 -8.23 17.50 -34.21
C ARG A 88 -6.92 18.21 -33.84
N LYS A 89 -5.85 17.45 -33.62
CA LYS A 89 -4.52 17.98 -33.28
C LYS A 89 -3.79 18.45 -34.54
N LEU A 90 -3.28 19.68 -34.48
CA LEU A 90 -2.49 20.29 -35.55
C LEU A 90 -1.00 19.93 -35.41
N ALA A 91 -0.47 19.96 -34.19
CA ALA A 91 0.91 19.60 -33.89
C ALA A 91 1.06 18.08 -33.69
N GLN A 92 2.17 17.52 -34.18
CA GLN A 92 2.50 16.10 -34.03
C GLN A 92 2.63 15.70 -32.55
N GLU A 93 3.29 16.54 -31.74
CA GLU A 93 3.46 16.31 -30.31
C GLU A 93 2.10 16.18 -29.58
N ASP A 94 1.15 17.06 -29.91
CA ASP A 94 -0.20 17.02 -29.33
C ASP A 94 -0.96 15.74 -29.70
N TYR A 95 -0.77 15.27 -30.93
CA TYR A 95 -1.36 14.01 -31.40
C TYR A 95 -0.77 12.82 -30.63
N GLU A 96 0.55 12.79 -30.47
CA GLU A 96 1.25 11.75 -29.73
C GLU A 96 0.86 11.75 -28.24
N ASN A 97 0.74 12.92 -27.61
CA ASN A 97 0.35 13.06 -26.21
C ASN A 97 -1.05 12.49 -25.89
N VAL A 98 -1.97 12.47 -26.87
CA VAL A 98 -3.32 11.92 -26.68
C VAL A 98 -3.38 10.42 -27.04
N ASN A 99 -2.65 10.01 -28.07
CA ASN A 99 -2.76 8.65 -28.62
C ASN A 99 -1.75 7.67 -28.04
N THR A 100 -0.63 8.15 -27.52
CA THR A 100 0.38 7.30 -26.88
C THR A 100 -0.14 6.77 -25.55
N LYS A 101 0.07 5.48 -25.31
CA LYS A 101 -0.27 4.84 -24.03
C LYS A 101 0.76 5.21 -22.96
N ARG A 102 0.33 5.21 -21.71
CA ARG A 102 1.18 5.59 -20.57
C ARG A 102 2.27 4.55 -20.31
N GLU A 103 3.27 4.96 -19.57
CA GLU A 103 4.39 4.12 -19.14
C GLU A 103 3.99 3.21 -17.98
N PHE A 104 4.51 1.99 -17.97
CA PHE A 104 4.30 1.05 -16.87
C PHE A 104 5.37 1.28 -15.80
N MET A 105 5.03 2.04 -14.76
CA MET A 105 5.99 2.38 -13.71
C MET A 105 6.13 1.24 -12.67
N LEU A 106 7.08 0.33 -12.88
CA LEU A 106 7.33 -0.80 -12.00
C LEU A 106 7.75 -0.40 -10.58
N GLU A 107 8.55 0.66 -10.45
CA GLU A 107 9.16 1.08 -9.18
C GLU A 107 8.13 1.41 -8.09
N PHE A 108 7.05 2.12 -8.47
CA PHE A 108 5.95 2.45 -7.57
C PHE A 108 5.16 1.21 -7.16
N ARG A 109 4.96 0.27 -8.08
CA ARG A 109 4.23 -0.98 -7.81
C ARG A 109 4.97 -1.84 -6.79
N TYR A 110 6.27 -2.05 -7.00
CA TYR A 110 7.11 -2.75 -6.03
C TYR A 110 7.16 -2.03 -4.66
N SER A 111 7.23 -0.71 -4.66
CA SER A 111 7.20 0.08 -3.41
C SER A 111 5.88 -0.10 -2.64
N ASN A 112 4.74 -0.12 -3.33
CA ASN A 112 3.43 -0.34 -2.72
C ASN A 112 3.30 -1.78 -2.20
N MET A 113 3.72 -2.78 -2.99
CA MET A 113 3.74 -4.18 -2.58
C MET A 113 4.54 -4.40 -1.30
N LEU A 114 5.74 -3.81 -1.21
CA LEU A 114 6.55 -3.88 0.01
C LEU A 114 5.88 -3.17 1.19
N THR A 115 5.25 -2.01 0.96
CA THR A 115 4.55 -1.25 2.02
C THR A 115 3.42 -2.08 2.63
N VAL A 116 2.53 -2.62 1.79
CA VAL A 116 1.40 -3.44 2.25
C VAL A 116 1.90 -4.67 3.00
N LEU A 117 2.92 -5.35 2.48
CA LEU A 117 3.51 -6.51 3.13
C LEU A 117 4.11 -6.17 4.50
N ALA A 118 4.91 -5.10 4.58
CA ALA A 118 5.57 -4.69 5.81
C ALA A 118 4.58 -4.28 6.90
N VAL A 119 3.55 -3.49 6.56
CA VAL A 119 2.51 -3.08 7.52
C VAL A 119 1.66 -4.27 7.95
N ALA A 120 1.24 -5.13 7.01
CA ALA A 120 0.47 -6.33 7.35
C ALA A 120 1.26 -7.23 8.31
N PHE A 121 2.53 -7.51 8.00
CA PHE A 121 3.36 -8.39 8.81
C PHE A 121 3.68 -7.78 10.18
N LEU A 122 3.95 -6.47 10.26
CA LEU A 122 4.17 -5.80 11.55
C LEU A 122 3.00 -5.99 12.53
N TYR A 123 1.76 -5.89 12.04
CA TYR A 123 0.57 -5.86 12.89
C TYR A 123 -0.22 -7.17 12.94
N SER A 124 0.07 -8.12 12.06
CA SER A 124 -0.66 -9.39 11.95
C SER A 124 -0.60 -10.27 13.20
N GLY A 125 0.39 -10.08 14.08
CA GLY A 125 0.47 -10.78 15.36
C GLY A 125 -0.73 -10.50 16.26
N GLY A 126 -1.08 -9.22 16.46
CA GLY A 126 -2.27 -8.82 17.22
C GLY A 126 -3.55 -8.73 16.39
N MET A 127 -3.44 -8.69 15.06
CA MET A 127 -4.58 -8.57 14.15
C MET A 127 -4.47 -9.54 12.97
N PRO A 128 -4.79 -10.84 13.17
CA PRO A 128 -4.64 -11.87 12.13
C PRO A 128 -5.41 -11.61 10.84
N ILE A 129 -6.46 -10.78 10.89
CA ILE A 129 -7.23 -10.37 9.71
C ILE A 129 -6.40 -9.65 8.64
N LEU A 130 -5.22 -9.12 9.00
CA LEU A 130 -4.32 -8.49 8.03
C LEU A 130 -3.70 -9.48 7.04
N TYR A 131 -3.60 -10.77 7.38
CA TYR A 131 -3.13 -11.80 6.44
C TYR A 131 -4.05 -11.96 5.22
N PRO A 132 -5.37 -12.24 5.37
CA PRO A 132 -6.25 -12.35 4.23
C PRO A 132 -6.39 -11.03 3.46
N VAL A 133 -6.30 -9.88 4.13
CA VAL A 133 -6.30 -8.56 3.44
C VAL A 133 -5.05 -8.42 2.55
N ALA A 134 -3.87 -8.76 3.05
CA ALA A 134 -2.64 -8.75 2.23
C ALA A 134 -2.70 -9.79 1.10
N ALA A 135 -3.25 -10.99 1.35
CA ALA A 135 -3.43 -11.99 0.30
C ALA A 135 -4.36 -11.49 -0.81
N LEU A 136 -5.49 -10.87 -0.44
CA LEU A 136 -6.42 -10.24 -1.37
C LEU A 136 -5.75 -9.13 -2.19
N TYR A 137 -4.91 -8.32 -1.55
CA TYR A 137 -4.12 -7.30 -2.23
C TYR A 137 -3.27 -7.87 -3.36
N PHE A 138 -2.47 -8.91 -3.06
CA PHE A 138 -1.61 -9.53 -4.05
C PHE A 138 -2.41 -10.21 -5.16
N PHE A 139 -3.54 -10.84 -4.82
CA PHE A 139 -4.41 -11.47 -5.79
C PHE A 139 -5.01 -10.46 -6.78
N ILE A 140 -5.62 -9.38 -6.28
CA ILE A 140 -6.22 -8.34 -7.13
C ILE A 140 -5.13 -7.66 -7.97
N THR A 141 -4.01 -7.30 -7.34
CA THR A 141 -2.89 -6.64 -8.03
C THR A 141 -2.34 -7.51 -9.16
N TYR A 142 -2.17 -8.81 -8.93
CA TYR A 142 -1.69 -9.74 -9.96
C TYR A 142 -2.61 -9.72 -11.20
N TRP A 143 -3.91 -9.92 -11.01
CA TRP A 143 -4.86 -9.97 -12.14
C TRP A 143 -5.02 -8.61 -12.82
N PHE A 144 -5.15 -7.55 -12.03
CA PHE A 144 -5.29 -6.19 -12.55
C PHE A 144 -4.07 -5.77 -13.37
N ASP A 145 -2.86 -6.01 -12.85
CA ASP A 145 -1.63 -5.64 -13.54
C ASP A 145 -1.43 -6.47 -14.80
N LYS A 146 -1.77 -7.76 -14.76
CA LYS A 146 -1.78 -8.61 -15.95
C LYS A 146 -2.71 -8.06 -17.02
N CYS A 147 -3.95 -7.72 -16.68
CA CYS A 147 -4.92 -7.16 -17.63
C CYS A 147 -4.48 -5.79 -18.19
N THR A 148 -3.97 -4.90 -17.34
CA THR A 148 -3.61 -3.54 -17.74
C THR A 148 -2.30 -3.49 -18.53
N LEU A 149 -1.34 -4.37 -18.23
CA LEU A 149 -0.06 -4.45 -18.93
C LEU A 149 -0.24 -4.74 -20.43
N PHE A 150 -1.14 -5.65 -20.80
CA PHE A 150 -1.40 -5.98 -22.20
C PHE A 150 -2.29 -4.94 -22.91
N ASN A 151 -3.26 -4.37 -22.21
CA ASN A 151 -4.30 -3.57 -22.86
C ASN A 151 -4.04 -2.06 -22.83
N CYS A 152 -3.42 -1.53 -21.78
CA CYS A 152 -3.47 -0.09 -21.48
C CYS A 152 -2.13 0.62 -21.38
N TYR A 153 -1.05 -0.11 -21.14
CA TYR A 153 0.30 0.48 -21.16
C TYR A 153 0.95 0.36 -22.54
N ARG A 154 1.87 1.27 -22.83
CA ARG A 154 2.74 1.12 -24.01
C ARG A 154 3.69 -0.05 -23.79
N ARG A 155 4.24 -0.60 -24.88
CA ARG A 155 5.22 -1.69 -24.81
C ARG A 155 6.33 -1.29 -23.82
N PRO A 156 6.55 -2.06 -22.75
CA PRO A 156 7.54 -1.71 -21.77
C PRO A 156 8.94 -1.75 -22.37
N ILE A 157 9.79 -0.82 -21.94
CA ILE A 157 11.23 -0.90 -22.17
C ILE A 157 11.72 -2.18 -21.49
N LYS A 158 12.70 -2.88 -22.07
CA LYS A 158 13.20 -4.17 -21.56
C LYS A 158 13.48 -4.07 -20.06
N PHE A 159 12.61 -4.69 -19.25
CA PHE A 159 12.79 -4.73 -17.80
C PHE A 159 13.81 -5.80 -17.46
N ASP A 160 14.81 -5.42 -16.68
CA ASP A 160 15.74 -6.36 -16.07
C ASP A 160 15.16 -6.91 -14.76
N ASN A 161 15.62 -8.09 -14.35
CA ASN A 161 15.22 -8.76 -13.11
C ASN A 161 15.78 -8.09 -11.85
N TYR A 162 16.60 -7.05 -11.99
CA TYR A 162 17.24 -6.33 -10.89
C TYR A 162 16.24 -5.84 -9.84
N MET A 163 15.15 -5.18 -10.24
CA MET A 163 14.12 -4.66 -9.32
C MET A 163 13.42 -5.77 -8.53
N ALA A 164 13.11 -6.89 -9.19
CA ALA A 164 12.50 -8.04 -8.54
C ALA A 164 13.44 -8.64 -7.48
N ARG A 165 14.72 -8.82 -7.82
CA ARG A 165 15.74 -9.33 -6.88
C ARG A 165 15.92 -8.40 -5.68
N LYS A 166 16.01 -7.09 -5.91
CA LYS A 166 16.11 -6.10 -4.82
C LYS A 166 14.87 -6.08 -3.93
N THR A 167 13.69 -6.33 -4.48
CA THR A 167 12.45 -6.45 -3.70
C THR A 167 12.49 -7.68 -2.80
N LEU A 168 12.95 -8.83 -3.32
CA LEU A 168 13.10 -10.06 -2.53
C LEU A 168 14.11 -9.90 -1.39
N ASP A 169 15.18 -9.14 -1.59
CA ASP A 169 16.13 -8.80 -0.52
C ASP A 169 15.44 -8.08 0.66
N TRP A 170 14.32 -7.39 0.46
CA TRP A 170 13.58 -6.75 1.56
C TRP A 170 12.76 -7.72 2.40
N TYR A 171 12.42 -8.90 1.88
CA TYR A 171 11.52 -9.84 2.56
C TYR A 171 12.13 -10.36 3.87
N LYS A 172 13.46 -10.58 3.90
CA LYS A 172 14.18 -10.96 5.12
C LYS A 172 14.02 -9.91 6.23
N TYR A 173 14.07 -8.61 5.91
CA TYR A 173 13.84 -7.55 6.89
C TYR A 173 12.38 -7.48 7.33
N ILE A 174 11.44 -7.73 6.43
CA ILE A 174 10.00 -7.79 6.76
C ILE A 174 9.68 -8.98 7.68
N LEU A 175 10.34 -10.12 7.49
CA LEU A 175 10.22 -11.26 8.40
C LEU A 175 10.76 -10.94 9.80
N LEU A 176 11.91 -10.26 9.89
CA LEU A 176 12.41 -9.77 11.18
C LEU A 176 11.43 -8.79 11.83
N LEU A 177 10.88 -7.86 11.04
CA LEU A 177 9.86 -6.92 11.47
C LEU A 177 8.60 -7.64 11.99
N HIS A 178 8.19 -8.74 11.35
CA HIS A 178 7.07 -9.56 11.78
C HIS A 178 7.28 -10.15 13.18
N ILE A 179 8.48 -10.70 13.42
CA ILE A 179 8.85 -11.24 14.73
C ILE A 179 8.82 -10.13 15.79
N VAL A 180 9.39 -8.96 15.48
CA VAL A 180 9.37 -7.81 16.39
C VAL A 180 7.94 -7.37 16.69
N GLY A 181 7.09 -7.22 15.67
CA GLY A 181 5.68 -6.86 15.84
C GLY A 181 4.91 -7.87 16.69
N PHE A 182 5.15 -9.16 16.45
CA PHE A 182 4.56 -10.24 17.23
C PHE A 182 4.95 -10.15 18.71
N LEU A 183 6.25 -9.99 18.99
CA LEU A 183 6.79 -9.85 20.34
C LEU A 183 6.26 -8.59 21.05
N LEU A 184 6.17 -7.46 20.35
CA LEU A 184 5.64 -6.22 20.92
C LEU A 184 4.18 -6.38 21.36
N MET A 185 3.33 -6.95 20.50
CA MET A 185 1.90 -7.08 20.79
C MET A 185 1.60 -8.15 21.85
N HIS A 186 2.32 -9.27 21.83
CA HIS A 186 2.13 -10.34 22.82
C HIS A 186 2.88 -10.10 24.13
N GLY A 187 3.95 -9.31 24.11
CA GLY A 187 4.75 -9.01 25.30
C GLY A 187 4.06 -8.07 26.29
N GLN A 188 3.03 -7.32 25.86
CA GLN A 188 2.35 -6.32 26.69
C GLN A 188 0.84 -6.53 26.81
N THR A 189 0.31 -7.65 26.29
CA THR A 189 -1.14 -7.89 26.35
C THR A 189 -1.55 -8.34 27.76
N PRO A 190 -2.38 -7.58 28.49
CA PRO A 190 -2.94 -8.02 29.77
C PRO A 190 -3.85 -9.25 29.62
N ILE A 191 -4.22 -9.63 28.39
CA ILE A 191 -4.98 -10.85 28.06
C ILE A 191 -4.27 -12.14 28.53
N LEU A 192 -2.94 -12.14 28.62
CA LEU A 192 -2.17 -13.28 29.14
C LEU A 192 -1.95 -13.21 30.66
N GLN A 193 -2.23 -12.07 31.30
CA GLN A 193 -2.22 -11.97 32.75
C GLN A 193 -3.48 -12.68 33.26
N ASN A 194 -3.28 -13.90 33.74
CA ASN A 194 -4.32 -14.73 34.32
C ASN A 194 -4.55 -14.24 35.76
N ASP A 195 -5.79 -13.90 36.12
CA ASP A 195 -6.17 -13.50 37.48
C ASP A 195 -5.83 -14.59 38.54
N LEU A 196 -5.56 -15.82 38.10
CA LEU A 196 -5.14 -16.95 38.93
C LEU A 196 -3.74 -16.81 39.56
N PHE A 197 -2.87 -15.96 39.02
CA PHE A 197 -1.51 -15.73 39.55
C PHE A 197 -1.28 -14.27 40.01
N GLY A 198 -2.34 -13.47 40.09
CA GLY A 198 -2.30 -12.11 40.64
C GLY A 198 -2.38 -12.12 42.17
N GLN A 199 -1.29 -12.54 42.82
CA GLN A 199 -0.89 -12.04 44.14
C GLN A 199 0.34 -11.15 43.97
#